data_AF-A0A1H0NEL8-F1
#
_entry.id   AF-A0A1H0NEL8-F1
#
_cell.length_a   1.000
_cell.length_b   1.000
_cell.length_c   1.000
_cell.angle_alpha   90.00
_cell.angle_beta   90.00
_cell.angle_gamma   90.00
#
_symmetry.space_group_name_H-M   'P 1'
#
loop_
_entity.id
_entity.type
_entity.pdbx_description
1 polymer ?
#
loop_
_entity_poly.entity_id
_entity_poly.type
_entity_poly.pdbx_seq_one_letter_code
_entity_poly.pdbx_strand_id
1 'polypeptide(L)'
;MAVMHVRNGSSRWLVVWLEPRGEDRWLERGDMLCIRTDNNGESLGFDVEYHANDEERADGIENLTIYVENCSYDVDVTDEDGNFVECGHKRPEEIDRKWTARRVAAEEELNRTS
;
A
#
# COMPACT_ATOMS: atom_id res chain seq x y z
N MET A 1 -11.81 17.90 -0.37
CA MET A 1 -10.65 17.11 -0.82
C MET A 1 -10.09 16.46 0.43
N ALA A 2 -10.22 15.14 0.53
CA ALA A 2 -9.67 14.39 1.64
C ALA A 2 -8.17 14.19 1.38
N VAL A 3 -7.36 14.41 2.42
CA VAL A 3 -5.91 14.28 2.35
C VAL A 3 -5.46 13.46 3.54
N MET A 4 -4.63 12.45 3.29
CA MET A 4 -4.01 11.63 4.32
C MET A 4 -2.50 11.67 4.18
N HIS A 5 -1.81 11.87 5.30
CA HIS A 5 -0.36 11.69 5.38
C HIS A 5 -0.07 10.37 6.12
N VAL A 6 0.67 9.48 5.48
CA VAL A 6 1.16 8.25 6.08
C VAL A 6 2.66 8.41 6.29
N ARG A 7 3.13 8.29 7.53
CA ARG A 7 4.55 8.40 7.88
C ARG A 7 5.03 7.09 8.48
N ASN A 8 6.15 6.57 8.00
CA ASN A 8 6.76 5.41 8.62
C ASN A 8 7.71 5.86 9.76
N GLY A 9 7.23 5.79 11.00
CA GLY A 9 8.05 6.02 12.20
C GLY A 9 8.82 4.79 12.68
N SER A 10 8.56 3.61 12.10
CA SER A 10 9.15 2.35 12.51
C SER A 10 10.60 2.21 12.02
N SER A 11 11.37 1.32 12.64
CA SER A 11 12.65 0.85 12.09
C SER A 11 12.47 -0.22 11.01
N ARG A 12 11.24 -0.68 10.78
CA ARG A 12 10.85 -1.68 9.77
C ARG A 12 10.35 -0.99 8.51
N TRP A 13 10.33 -1.72 7.40
CA TRP A 13 9.61 -1.30 6.21
C TRP A 13 8.11 -1.22 6.49
N LEU A 14 7.46 -0.20 5.95
CA LEU A 14 6.00 -0.11 5.93
C LEU A 14 5.52 -0.23 4.49
N VAL A 15 4.68 -1.23 4.22
CA VAL A 15 3.96 -1.37 2.97
C VAL A 15 2.61 -0.71 3.14
N VAL A 16 2.28 0.22 2.24
CA VAL A 16 0.98 0.88 2.17
C VAL A 16 0.25 0.35 0.96
N TRP A 17 -0.77 -0.47 1.18
CA TRP A 17 -1.70 -0.95 0.17
C TRP A 17 -2.85 0.06 -0.01
N LEU A 18 -3.19 0.35 -1.26
CA LEU A 18 -4.31 1.19 -1.67
C LEU A 18 -5.36 0.33 -2.35
N GLU A 19 -6.47 0.15 -1.66
CA GLU A 19 -7.64 -0.55 -2.17
C GLU A 19 -8.71 0.45 -2.63
N PRO A 20 -9.50 0.13 -3.68
CA PRO A 20 -9.61 -1.16 -4.37
C PRO A 20 -8.64 -1.38 -5.55
N ARG A 21 -7.58 -0.56 -5.66
CA ARG A 21 -6.66 -0.62 -6.82
C ARG A 21 -5.69 -1.81 -6.76
N GLY A 22 -5.52 -2.42 -5.59
CA GLY A 22 -4.49 -3.44 -5.37
C GLY A 22 -3.07 -2.92 -5.61
N GLU A 23 -2.81 -1.64 -5.31
CA GLU A 23 -1.49 -1.03 -5.50
C GLU A 23 -0.77 -0.83 -4.16
N ASP A 24 0.55 -1.00 -4.12
CA ASP A 24 1.37 -0.83 -2.92
C ASP A 24 2.43 0.28 -3.08
N ARG A 25 2.86 0.86 -1.96
CA ARG A 25 4.07 1.69 -1.84
C ARG A 25 4.87 1.28 -0.62
N TRP A 26 6.20 1.32 -0.74
CA TRP A 26 7.12 0.92 0.33
C TRP A 26 7.80 2.14 0.92
N LEU A 27 7.68 2.28 2.25
CA LEU A 27 8.24 3.40 3.01
C LEU A 27 9.37 2.89 3.91
N GLU A 28 10.54 3.48 3.77
CA GLU A 28 11.62 3.36 4.74
C GLU A 28 11.32 4.18 5.99
N ARG A 29 12.13 4.01 7.03
CA ARG A 29 12.02 4.85 8.23
C ARG A 29 12.18 6.32 7.85
N GLY A 30 11.20 7.13 8.24
CA GLY A 30 11.18 8.57 8.00
C GLY A 30 10.45 8.97 6.73
N ASP A 31 10.20 8.04 5.79
CA ASP A 31 9.46 8.32 4.57
C ASP A 31 8.00 8.71 4.89
N MET A 32 7.43 9.49 3.98
CA MET A 32 6.05 9.96 4.04
C MET A 32 5.37 9.87 2.68
N LEU A 33 4.11 9.45 2.68
CA LEU A 33 3.22 9.57 1.52
C LEU A 33 2.05 10.49 1.83
N CYS A 34 1.72 11.33 0.88
CA CYS A 34 0.52 12.14 0.83
C CYS A 34 -0.45 11.56 -0.20
N ILE A 35 -1.61 11.09 0.28
CA ILE A 35 -2.70 10.54 -0.52
C ILE A 35 -3.80 11.60 -0.60
N ARG A 36 -4.19 11.99 -1.82
CA ARG A 36 -5.25 12.98 -2.07
C ARG A 36 -6.35 12.37 -2.92
N THR A 37 -7.59 12.69 -2.59
CA THR A 37 -8.78 12.25 -3.32
C THR A 37 -9.74 13.41 -3.55
N ASP A 38 -10.61 13.29 -4.54
CA ASP A 38 -11.65 14.29 -4.81
C ASP A 38 -12.79 14.31 -3.77
N ASN A 39 -12.79 13.40 -2.79
CA ASN A 39 -13.78 13.37 -1.70
C ASN A 39 -13.82 14.72 -0.97
N ASN A 40 -15.02 15.29 -0.78
CA ASN A 40 -15.20 16.63 -0.19
C ASN A 40 -15.20 16.65 1.36
N GLY A 41 -15.20 15.48 2.01
CA GLY A 41 -15.23 15.31 3.46
C GLY A 41 -16.64 15.13 4.06
N GLU A 42 -17.68 15.06 3.24
CA GLU A 42 -19.06 14.84 3.71
C GLU A 42 -19.35 13.38 4.06
N SER A 43 -18.56 12.45 3.52
CA SER A 43 -18.59 11.01 3.79
C SER A 43 -17.19 10.50 4.16
N LEU A 44 -17.12 9.27 4.68
CA LEU A 44 -15.83 8.62 4.99
C LEU A 44 -14.96 8.59 3.72
N GLY A 45 -13.75 9.16 3.80
CA GLY A 45 -12.81 9.22 2.66
C GLY A 45 -11.75 8.13 2.68
N PHE A 46 -11.42 7.60 3.87
CA PHE A 46 -10.42 6.57 4.04
C PHE A 46 -10.84 5.66 5.20
N ASP A 47 -10.77 4.35 4.99
CA ASP A 47 -10.76 3.34 6.05
C ASP A 47 -9.37 2.69 6.10
N VAL A 48 -8.87 2.41 7.29
CA VAL A 48 -7.47 2.03 7.50
C VAL A 48 -7.37 0.78 8.35
N GLU A 49 -6.73 -0.23 7.80
CA GLU A 49 -6.46 -1.50 8.44
C GLU A 49 -4.96 -1.72 8.54
N TYR A 50 -4.44 -1.85 9.76
CA TYR A 50 -3.07 -2.29 9.98
C TYR A 50 -3.05 -3.80 10.19
N HIS A 51 -2.18 -4.50 9.46
CA HIS A 51 -2.00 -5.93 9.61
C HIS A 51 -0.54 -6.33 9.41
N ALA A 52 -0.08 -7.31 10.18
CA ALA A 52 1.21 -7.93 9.97
C ALA A 52 1.17 -9.33 10.58
N ASN A 53 1.57 -10.33 9.79
CA ASN A 53 1.76 -11.68 10.31
C ASN A 53 3.21 -11.88 10.83
N ASP A 54 3.43 -12.98 11.55
CA ASP A 54 4.73 -13.24 12.18
C ASP A 54 5.87 -13.42 11.17
N GLU A 55 5.57 -13.93 9.97
CA GLU A 55 6.56 -14.10 8.90
C GLU A 55 7.01 -12.73 8.35
N GLU A 56 6.07 -11.84 8.06
CA GLU A 56 6.34 -10.47 7.58
C GLU A 56 7.13 -9.67 8.61
N ARG A 57 6.77 -9.80 9.90
CA ARG A 57 7.53 -9.15 10.97
C ARG A 57 8.95 -9.68 11.10
N ALA A 58 9.16 -10.98 10.88
CA ALA A 58 10.49 -11.58 10.87
C ALA A 58 11.34 -11.04 9.70
N ASP A 59 10.71 -10.76 8.56
CA ASP A 59 11.33 -10.11 7.40
C ASP A 59 11.48 -8.58 7.58
N GLY A 60 11.07 -8.03 8.72
CA GLY A 60 11.18 -6.59 9.02
C GLY A 60 10.17 -5.74 8.25
N ILE A 61 9.00 -6.29 7.94
CA ILE A 61 7.92 -5.68 7.18
C ILE A 61 6.68 -5.52 8.05
N GLU A 62 6.00 -4.40 7.88
CA GLU A 62 4.69 -4.09 8.44
C GLU A 62 3.76 -3.68 7.30
N ASN A 63 2.47 -4.02 7.36
CA ASN A 63 1.52 -3.66 6.31
C ASN A 63 0.39 -2.77 6.85
N LEU A 64 -0.03 -1.83 6.00
CA LEU A 64 -1.17 -0.95 6.20
C LEU A 64 -2.00 -0.97 4.92
N THR A 65 -3.25 -1.39 5.00
CA THR A 65 -4.22 -1.20 3.92
C THR A 65 -5.04 0.04 4.17
N ILE A 66 -5.11 0.88 3.14
CA ILE A 66 -5.95 2.06 3.10
C ILE A 66 -6.99 1.81 2.02
N TYR A 67 -8.23 1.62 2.46
CA TYR A 67 -9.39 1.58 1.59
C TYR A 67 -9.79 3.01 1.29
N VAL A 68 -9.75 3.36 0.01
CA VAL A 68 -10.11 4.68 -0.46
C VAL A 68 -11.61 4.71 -0.76
N GLU A 69 -12.34 5.57 -0.05
CA GLU A 69 -13.80 5.52 0.04
C GLU A 69 -14.47 6.78 -0.51
N ASN A 70 -15.65 6.60 -1.11
CA ASN A 70 -16.54 7.68 -1.56
C ASN A 70 -15.84 8.77 -2.40
N CYS A 71 -14.95 8.36 -3.31
CA CYS A 71 -14.23 9.25 -4.22
C CYS A 71 -14.15 8.63 -5.62
N SER A 72 -13.70 9.40 -6.62
CA SER A 72 -13.37 8.82 -7.92
C SER A 72 -12.15 7.90 -7.84
N TYR A 73 -11.98 7.07 -8.86
CA TYR A 73 -10.77 6.28 -9.05
C TYR A 73 -9.58 7.14 -9.52
N ASP A 74 -9.51 8.42 -9.17
CA ASP A 74 -8.34 9.28 -9.38
C ASP A 74 -7.80 9.66 -7.99
N VAL A 75 -6.75 8.96 -7.59
CA VAL A 75 -6.09 9.10 -6.28
C VAL A 75 -4.66 9.51 -6.56
N ASP A 76 -4.29 10.69 -6.08
CA ASP A 76 -2.93 11.19 -6.21
C ASP A 76 -2.12 10.73 -5.01
N VAL A 77 -1.02 10.03 -5.26
CA VAL A 77 -0.06 9.62 -4.24
C VAL A 77 1.25 10.35 -4.50
N THR A 78 1.70 11.12 -3.52
CA THR A 78 2.92 11.93 -3.63
C THR A 78 3.83 11.78 -2.41
N ASP A 79 5.12 12.06 -2.56
CA ASP A 79 6.08 12.16 -1.45
C ASP A 79 5.97 13.52 -0.72
N GLU A 80 6.91 13.81 0.20
CA GLU A 80 6.92 15.08 0.93
C GLU A 80 7.29 16.30 0.09
N ASP A 81 7.99 16.10 -1.02
CA ASP A 81 8.35 17.13 -1.99
C ASP A 81 7.25 17.34 -3.05
N GLY A 82 6.21 16.49 -3.04
CA GLY A 82 5.09 16.54 -3.97
C GLY A 82 5.32 15.75 -5.26
N ASN A 83 6.37 14.94 -5.35
CA ASN A 83 6.60 14.08 -6.51
C ASN A 83 5.64 12.89 -6.50
N PHE A 84 5.17 12.47 -7.67
CA PHE A 84 4.28 11.32 -7.79
C PHE A 84 4.98 10.01 -7.39
N VAL A 85 4.27 9.17 -6.65
CA VAL A 85 4.76 7.87 -6.18
C VAL A 85 3.94 6.75 -6.80
N GLU A 86 4.58 6.03 -7.72
CA GLU A 86 3.99 4.90 -8.45
C GLU A 86 3.83 3.65 -7.57
N CYS A 87 2.99 2.73 -8.05
CA CYS A 87 2.84 1.40 -7.47
C CYS A 87 4.19 0.65 -7.47
N GLY A 88 4.51 -0.04 -6.39
CA GLY A 88 5.78 -0.75 -6.21
C GLY A 88 6.99 0.16 -5.94
N HIS A 89 6.79 1.47 -5.71
CA HIS A 89 7.87 2.38 -5.33
C HIS A 89 8.67 1.81 -4.14
N LYS A 90 10.00 1.78 -4.30
CA LYS A 90 10.97 1.23 -3.34
C LYS A 90 10.75 -0.23 -2.93
N ARG A 91 9.90 -1.00 -3.63
CA ARG A 91 9.73 -2.43 -3.35
C ARG A 91 11.08 -3.15 -3.51
N PRO A 92 11.58 -3.84 -2.47
CA PRO A 92 12.83 -4.58 -2.60
C PRO A 92 12.71 -5.71 -3.63
N GLU A 93 13.68 -5.83 -4.54
CA GLU A 93 13.65 -6.83 -5.63
C GLU A 93 13.47 -8.28 -5.12
N GLU A 94 14.05 -8.62 -3.97
CA GLU A 94 13.88 -9.96 -3.40
C GLU A 94 12.43 -10.22 -3.00
N ILE A 95 11.78 -9.24 -2.41
CA ILE A 95 10.36 -9.34 -2.03
C ILE A 95 9.49 -9.39 -3.28
N ASP A 96 9.78 -8.55 -4.27
CA ASP A 96 9.07 -8.58 -5.56
C ASP A 96 9.11 -9.96 -6.22
N ARG A 97 10.29 -10.59 -6.25
CA ARG A 97 10.46 -11.97 -6.74
C ARG A 97 9.66 -12.97 -5.91
N LYS A 98 9.73 -12.91 -4.57
CA LYS A 98 8.98 -13.83 -3.68
C LYS A 98 7.47 -13.69 -3.87
N TRP A 99 6.96 -12.47 -3.95
CA TRP A 99 5.54 -12.19 -4.10
C TRP A 99 5.02 -12.57 -5.49
N THR A 100 5.80 -12.28 -6.54
CA THR A 100 5.49 -12.72 -7.90
C THR A 100 5.39 -14.24 -7.97
N ALA A 101 6.35 -14.96 -7.38
CA ALA A 101 6.32 -16.42 -7.33
C ALA A 101 5.08 -16.96 -6.57
N ARG A 102 4.71 -16.33 -5.44
CA ARG A 102 3.51 -16.70 -4.67
C ARG A 102 2.22 -16.45 -5.48
N ARG A 103 2.12 -15.33 -6.20
CA ARG A 103 0.97 -15.03 -7.06
C ARG A 103 0.81 -16.05 -8.19
N VAL A 104 1.90 -16.36 -8.89
CA VAL A 104 1.90 -17.38 -9.95
C VAL A 104 1.44 -18.74 -9.40
N ALA A 105 1.99 -19.17 -8.25
CA ALA A 105 1.58 -20.42 -7.62
C ALA A 105 0.10 -20.44 -7.20
N ALA A 106 -0.43 -19.32 -6.69
CA ALA A 106 -1.84 -19.20 -6.32
C ALA A 106 -2.77 -19.22 -7.54
N GLU A 107 -2.38 -18.56 -8.63
CA GLU A 107 -3.12 -18.57 -9.90
C GLU A 107 -3.14 -19.97 -10.53
N GLU A 108 -2.02 -20.69 -10.50
CA GLU A 108 -1.93 -22.09 -10.95
C GLU A 108 -2.85 -23.01 -10.14
N GLU A 109 -2.89 -22.85 -8.82
CA GLU A 109 -3.76 -23.63 -7.94
C GLU A 109 -5.25 -23.32 -8.16
N LEU A 110 -5.60 -22.05 -8.36
CA LEU A 110 -6.96 -21.63 -8.69
C LEU A 110 -7.43 -22.23 -10.02
N ASN A 111 -6.57 -22.21 -11.04
CA ASN A 111 -6.85 -22.81 -12.34
C ASN A 111 -6.97 -24.34 -12.29
N ARG A 112 -6.30 -25.00 -11.34
CA ARG A 112 -6.39 -26.44 -11.13
C ARG A 112 -7.66 -26.87 -10.40
N THR A 113 -8.25 -25.96 -9.63
CA THR A 113 -9.43 -26.21 -8.79
C THR A 113 -10.73 -25.63 -9.36
N SER A 114 -10.64 -24.88 -10.47
CA SER A 114 -11.77 -24.38 -11.27
C SER A 114 -12.13 -25.35 -12.40
#